data_AF-A0A7Z2Y904-F1
#
_entry.id   AF-A0A7Z2Y904-F1
#
_cell.length_a   1.000
_cell.length_b   1.000
_cell.length_c   1.000
_cell.angle_alpha   90.00
_cell.angle_beta   90.00
_cell.angle_gamma   90.00
#
_symmetry.space_group_name_H-M   'P 1'
#
loop_
_entity.id
_entity.type
_entity.pdbx_description
1 polymer ?
#
loop_
_entity_poly.entity_id
_entity_poly.type
_entity_poly.pdbx_seq_one_letter_code
_entity_poly.pdbx_strand_id
1 'polypeptide(L)'
;MDEIRTLVKALTKAEAATIVQKFNIKVHGFQKNFSRAPEEMLKNFIIKELKAGAKPKANNKRKGKKYTTVQEVFKFISASFINDHPEVEEMSVEDLALKLEMDYKFSKGAILSVIYTQFPDTYQEHKEVLERNVEEGKSLLDGIVKQMSSEEKMEMLREEFSQEEYIYERLKTYVEKSKEIIGDKRYEEFKQSVNREGEASFANEVSSTPKSQRQYPVLAFLMENNRYKDERYKDFLMYVERWFESKKDEDNGFALSVMEEEAESFRKQSDEMQKELDQLCSVDEKNDDLTFFLQEKEKENQELRDRLIDLSDCQSINKPFIDYFQRLLRSRGAVIVTNDRELFTGTELIGYVESLETFHQHKRMKDVARYKNKLVLISRAAFSTSAKWLVTKRYLENNGIHYYELSGYDLSEYLNQIVDYLHRERVRT
;
A
#
# COMPACT_ATOMS: atom_id res chain seq x y z
N MET A 1 -52.24 -22.51 -5.79
CA MET A 1 -51.44 -22.06 -6.96
C MET A 1 -50.37 -23.10 -7.28
N ASP A 2 -49.52 -22.88 -8.30
CA ASP A 2 -48.37 -23.77 -8.58
C ASP A 2 -47.39 -23.67 -7.40
N GLU A 3 -47.21 -24.73 -6.62
CA GLU A 3 -46.32 -24.82 -5.44
C GLU A 3 -44.89 -24.33 -5.73
N ILE A 4 -44.45 -24.50 -6.98
CA ILE A 4 -43.20 -23.96 -7.52
C ILE A 4 -43.14 -22.44 -7.41
N ARG A 5 -44.24 -21.73 -7.68
CA ARG A 5 -44.30 -20.27 -7.60
C ARG A 5 -44.25 -19.79 -6.16
N THR A 6 -44.95 -20.46 -5.24
CA THR A 6 -44.97 -20.11 -3.82
C THR A 6 -43.57 -20.21 -3.22
N LEU A 7 -42.89 -21.35 -3.43
CA LEU A 7 -41.50 -21.54 -3.03
C LEU A 7 -40.61 -20.43 -3.59
N VAL A 8 -40.61 -20.22 -4.92
CA VAL A 8 -39.68 -19.29 -5.55
C VAL A 8 -39.91 -17.83 -5.15
N LYS A 9 -41.17 -17.43 -4.90
CA LYS A 9 -41.50 -16.09 -4.39
C LYS A 9 -40.97 -15.89 -2.95
N ALA A 10 -41.01 -16.92 -2.11
CA ALA A 10 -40.55 -16.87 -0.73
C ALA A 10 -39.02 -16.78 -0.59
N LEU A 11 -38.26 -17.20 -1.61
CA LEU A 11 -36.80 -17.15 -1.61
C LEU A 11 -36.26 -15.72 -1.69
N THR A 12 -35.26 -15.45 -0.86
CA THR A 12 -34.35 -14.31 -1.01
C THR A 12 -33.39 -14.54 -2.19
N LYS A 13 -32.74 -13.45 -2.64
CA LYS A 13 -31.71 -13.51 -3.68
C LYS A 13 -30.55 -14.46 -3.31
N ALA A 14 -30.13 -14.44 -2.05
CA ALA A 14 -29.04 -15.28 -1.57
C ALA A 14 -29.42 -16.77 -1.64
N GLU A 15 -30.59 -17.14 -1.15
CA GLU A 15 -31.09 -18.52 -1.21
C GLU A 15 -31.26 -18.99 -2.66
N ALA A 16 -31.82 -18.15 -3.53
CA ALA A 16 -31.95 -18.46 -4.96
C ALA A 16 -30.59 -18.73 -5.62
N ALA A 17 -29.55 -17.95 -5.29
CA ALA A 17 -28.19 -18.18 -5.78
C ALA A 17 -27.61 -19.51 -5.27
N THR A 18 -27.79 -19.82 -3.98
CA THR A 18 -27.32 -21.06 -3.37
C THR A 18 -27.99 -22.30 -3.98
N ILE A 19 -29.30 -22.24 -4.26
CA ILE A 19 -30.03 -23.32 -4.93
C ILE A 19 -29.50 -23.55 -6.35
N VAL A 20 -29.31 -22.46 -7.12
CA VAL A 20 -28.76 -22.54 -8.48
C VAL A 20 -27.38 -23.20 -8.47
N GLN A 21 -26.53 -22.84 -7.51
CA GLN A 21 -25.20 -23.41 -7.35
C GLN A 21 -25.25 -24.89 -6.93
N LYS A 22 -26.00 -25.23 -5.88
CA LYS A 22 -26.07 -26.58 -5.32
C LYS A 22 -26.60 -27.60 -6.33
N PHE A 23 -27.63 -27.22 -7.09
CA PHE A 23 -28.28 -28.10 -8.06
C PHE A 23 -27.73 -27.96 -9.49
N ASN A 24 -26.64 -27.21 -9.69
CA ASN A 24 -26.01 -26.99 -10.98
C ASN A 24 -27.01 -26.53 -12.07
N ILE A 25 -27.89 -25.59 -11.73
CA ILE A 25 -28.87 -25.02 -12.65
C ILE A 25 -28.13 -24.08 -13.61
N LYS A 26 -28.24 -24.32 -14.92
CA LYS A 26 -27.53 -23.52 -15.93
C LYS A 26 -28.19 -22.16 -16.10
N VAL A 27 -27.59 -21.12 -15.54
CA VAL A 27 -27.96 -19.71 -15.77
C VAL A 27 -27.03 -19.11 -16.82
N HIS A 28 -27.58 -18.57 -17.91
CA HIS A 28 -26.77 -17.98 -18.99
C HIS A 28 -26.06 -16.71 -18.50
N GLY A 29 -24.76 -16.59 -18.82
CA GLY A 29 -23.94 -15.43 -18.45
C GLY A 29 -23.29 -15.49 -17.06
N PHE A 30 -23.66 -16.47 -16.22
CA PHE A 30 -23.13 -16.62 -14.87
C PHE A 30 -22.74 -18.08 -14.62
N GLN A 31 -21.45 -18.36 -14.40
CA GLN A 31 -20.95 -19.74 -14.20
C GLN A 31 -20.24 -19.96 -12.86
N LYS A 32 -19.66 -18.91 -12.26
CA LYS A 32 -18.85 -19.02 -11.04
C LYS A 32 -19.35 -18.19 -9.85
N ASN A 33 -20.16 -17.15 -10.09
CA ASN A 33 -20.68 -16.29 -9.04
C ASN A 33 -22.14 -15.92 -9.34
N PHE A 34 -23.08 -16.68 -8.78
CA PHE A 34 -24.51 -16.49 -8.98
C PHE A 34 -25.09 -15.33 -8.16
N SER A 35 -24.38 -14.86 -7.13
CA SER A 35 -24.81 -13.73 -6.30
C SER A 35 -24.88 -12.40 -7.07
N ARG A 36 -24.14 -12.29 -8.19
CA ARG A 36 -24.17 -11.14 -9.10
C ARG A 36 -25.32 -11.19 -10.11
N ALA A 37 -25.99 -12.33 -10.29
CA ALA A 37 -27.10 -12.43 -11.21
C ALA A 37 -28.33 -11.66 -10.68
N PRO A 38 -29.17 -11.07 -11.55
CA PRO A 38 -30.43 -10.47 -11.15
C PRO A 38 -31.36 -11.48 -10.48
N GLU A 39 -32.04 -11.07 -9.41
CA GLU A 39 -32.91 -11.95 -8.61
C GLU A 39 -34.03 -12.60 -9.46
N GLU A 40 -34.72 -11.80 -10.26
CA GLU A 40 -35.74 -12.28 -11.21
C GLU A 40 -35.19 -13.30 -12.19
N MET A 41 -33.94 -13.16 -12.62
CA MET A 41 -33.31 -14.13 -13.52
C MET A 41 -33.12 -15.47 -12.80
N LEU A 42 -32.53 -15.46 -11.59
CA LEU A 42 -32.36 -16.66 -10.78
C LEU A 42 -33.69 -17.38 -10.53
N LYS A 43 -34.70 -16.63 -10.07
CA LYS A 43 -36.06 -17.13 -9.82
C LYS A 43 -36.67 -17.77 -11.07
N ASN A 44 -36.54 -17.13 -12.23
CA ASN A 44 -37.05 -17.68 -13.50
C ASN A 44 -36.34 -18.99 -13.93
N PHE A 45 -35.04 -19.10 -13.73
CA PHE A 45 -34.31 -20.34 -14.04
C PHE A 45 -34.68 -21.48 -13.08
N ILE A 46 -34.87 -21.18 -11.79
CA ILE A 46 -35.36 -22.16 -10.81
C ILE A 46 -36.76 -22.65 -11.19
N ILE A 47 -37.69 -21.76 -11.55
CA ILE A 47 -39.04 -22.13 -12.02
C ILE A 47 -38.97 -23.06 -13.23
N LYS A 48 -38.10 -22.75 -14.22
CA LYS A 48 -37.93 -23.57 -15.42
C LYS A 48 -37.40 -24.97 -15.09
N GLU A 49 -36.41 -25.08 -14.20
CA GLU A 49 -35.84 -26.37 -13.78
C GLU A 49 -36.87 -27.20 -13.02
N LEU A 50 -37.59 -26.60 -12.06
CA LEU A 50 -38.61 -27.28 -11.26
C LEU A 50 -39.81 -27.74 -12.11
N LYS A 51 -40.25 -26.93 -13.07
CA LYS A 51 -41.31 -27.32 -14.03
C LYS A 51 -40.88 -28.45 -14.96
N ALA A 52 -39.60 -28.53 -15.30
CA ALA A 52 -39.06 -29.65 -16.06
C ALA A 52 -39.00 -30.94 -15.22
N GLY A 53 -38.70 -30.82 -13.92
CA GLY A 53 -38.73 -31.90 -12.94
C GLY A 53 -40.13 -32.44 -12.63
N ALA A 54 -41.17 -31.60 -12.72
CA ALA A 54 -42.56 -32.00 -12.47
C ALA A 54 -43.23 -32.77 -13.64
N LYS A 55 -42.61 -32.85 -14.83
CA LYS A 55 -43.20 -33.54 -15.98
C LYS A 55 -43.09 -35.07 -15.85
N PRO A 56 -44.14 -35.85 -16.18
CA PRO A 56 -44.11 -37.31 -16.14
C PRO A 56 -42.99 -37.89 -17.02
N LYS A 57 -42.35 -38.96 -16.55
CA LYS A 57 -41.16 -39.64 -17.13
C LYS A 57 -41.23 -39.97 -18.63
N ALA A 58 -42.38 -39.87 -19.29
CA ALA A 58 -42.58 -40.20 -20.70
C ALA A 58 -41.69 -39.39 -21.67
N ASN A 59 -41.30 -38.15 -21.33
CA ASN A 59 -40.45 -37.31 -22.20
C ASN A 59 -38.98 -37.15 -21.73
N ASN A 60 -38.58 -37.75 -20.60
CA ASN A 60 -37.23 -37.60 -20.03
C ASN A 60 -36.22 -38.69 -20.49
N LYS A 61 -36.42 -39.27 -21.68
CA LYS A 61 -35.47 -40.19 -22.35
C LYS A 61 -34.22 -39.50 -22.93
N ARG A 62 -33.89 -38.25 -22.54
CA ARG A 62 -32.61 -37.62 -22.89
C ARG A 62 -31.60 -37.83 -21.76
N LYS A 63 -30.74 -38.83 -21.95
CA LYS A 63 -29.44 -39.13 -21.31
C LYS A 63 -29.12 -38.31 -20.03
N GLY A 64 -29.28 -38.95 -18.87
CA GLY A 64 -28.41 -38.77 -17.71
C GLY A 64 -28.60 -37.56 -16.77
N LYS A 65 -29.44 -36.56 -17.08
CA LYS A 65 -29.65 -35.42 -16.17
C LYS A 65 -30.91 -35.61 -15.30
N LYS A 66 -30.73 -35.84 -13.99
CA LYS A 66 -31.82 -35.78 -13.01
C LYS A 66 -32.21 -34.31 -12.81
N TYR A 67 -33.47 -33.97 -13.05
CA TYR A 67 -33.99 -32.63 -12.76
C TYR A 67 -34.29 -32.50 -11.26
N THR A 68 -34.10 -31.30 -10.73
CA THR A 68 -34.42 -30.96 -9.34
C THR A 68 -35.94 -30.93 -9.11
N THR A 69 -36.38 -31.52 -8.01
CA THR A 69 -37.78 -31.51 -7.56
C THR A 69 -38.01 -30.46 -6.47
N VAL A 70 -39.27 -30.04 -6.28
CA VAL A 70 -39.68 -29.08 -5.23
C VAL A 70 -39.30 -29.60 -3.84
N GLN A 71 -39.54 -30.89 -3.59
CA GLN A 71 -39.19 -31.57 -2.34
C GLN A 71 -37.68 -31.50 -2.03
N GLU A 72 -36.83 -31.68 -3.04
CA GLU A 72 -35.37 -31.61 -2.86
C GLU A 72 -34.90 -30.20 -2.48
N VAL A 73 -35.55 -29.16 -3.00
CA VAL A 73 -35.24 -27.77 -2.66
C VAL A 73 -35.67 -27.45 -1.22
N PHE A 74 -36.89 -27.82 -0.82
CA PHE A 74 -37.35 -27.64 0.57
C PHE A 74 -36.44 -28.36 1.57
N LYS A 75 -36.08 -29.62 1.30
CA LYS A 75 -35.15 -30.38 2.14
C LYS A 75 -33.77 -29.73 2.24
N PHE A 76 -33.25 -29.19 1.13
CA PHE A 76 -31.94 -28.54 1.12
C PHE A 76 -31.93 -27.27 1.97
N ILE A 77 -32.92 -26.39 1.80
CA ILE A 77 -33.00 -25.13 2.55
C ILE A 77 -33.23 -25.42 4.04
N SER A 78 -34.16 -26.33 4.36
CA SER A 78 -34.42 -26.72 5.75
C SER A 78 -33.20 -27.33 6.43
N ALA A 79 -32.47 -28.24 5.77
CA ALA A 79 -31.27 -28.83 6.34
C ALA A 79 -30.14 -27.81 6.53
N SER A 80 -29.98 -26.86 5.60
CA SER A 80 -29.03 -25.76 5.77
C SER A 80 -29.39 -24.90 6.97
N PHE A 81 -30.68 -24.61 7.13
CA PHE A 81 -31.18 -23.78 8.23
C PHE A 81 -31.04 -24.47 9.60
N ILE A 82 -31.39 -25.75 9.70
CA ILE A 82 -31.26 -26.53 10.94
C ILE A 82 -29.79 -26.72 11.34
N ASN A 83 -28.86 -26.84 10.38
CA ASN A 83 -27.43 -26.87 10.72
C ASN A 83 -26.95 -25.57 11.38
N ASP A 84 -27.49 -24.43 10.95
CA ASP A 84 -27.15 -23.11 11.51
C ASP A 84 -27.92 -22.83 12.81
N HIS A 85 -29.09 -23.48 12.99
CA HIS A 85 -29.98 -23.37 14.15
C HIS A 85 -30.48 -24.76 14.62
N PRO A 86 -29.63 -25.57 15.27
CA PRO A 86 -29.95 -26.96 15.65
C PRO A 86 -31.17 -27.08 16.56
N GLU A 87 -31.42 -26.06 17.38
CA GLU A 87 -32.53 -26.02 18.32
C GLU A 87 -33.91 -26.12 17.65
N VAL A 88 -34.01 -25.79 16.36
CA VAL A 88 -35.27 -25.81 15.59
C VAL A 88 -35.80 -27.23 15.36
N GLU A 89 -34.95 -28.26 15.42
CA GLU A 89 -35.34 -29.65 15.19
C GLU A 89 -36.25 -30.20 16.31
N GLU A 90 -36.13 -29.66 17.53
CA GLU A 90 -36.88 -30.12 18.71
C GLU A 90 -38.07 -29.20 19.07
N MET A 91 -38.30 -28.15 18.30
CA MET A 91 -39.34 -27.15 18.59
C MET A 91 -40.74 -27.56 18.14
N SER A 92 -41.76 -27.02 18.82
CA SER A 92 -43.11 -27.00 18.28
C SER A 92 -43.30 -25.90 17.22
N VAL A 93 -44.40 -25.94 16.47
CA VAL A 93 -44.74 -24.87 15.50
C VAL A 93 -44.95 -23.54 16.22
N GLU A 94 -45.51 -23.60 17.43
CA GLU A 94 -45.76 -22.48 18.31
C GLU A 94 -44.45 -21.85 18.79
N ASP A 95 -43.47 -22.66 19.21
CA ASP A 95 -42.15 -22.18 19.63
C ASP A 95 -41.39 -21.56 18.46
N LEU A 96 -41.49 -22.15 17.26
CA LEU A 96 -40.91 -21.60 16.05
C LEU A 96 -41.52 -20.23 15.69
N ALA A 97 -42.84 -20.09 15.81
CA ALA A 97 -43.54 -18.84 15.59
C ALA A 97 -43.13 -17.77 16.60
N LEU A 98 -42.98 -18.16 17.87
CA LEU A 98 -42.54 -17.26 18.92
C LEU A 98 -41.12 -16.76 18.67
N LYS A 99 -40.20 -17.66 18.35
CA LYS A 99 -38.82 -17.27 18.00
C LYS A 99 -38.80 -16.31 16.83
N LEU A 100 -39.55 -16.59 15.77
CA LEU A 100 -39.70 -15.70 14.61
C LEU A 100 -40.20 -14.29 14.95
N GLU A 101 -41.02 -14.15 15.99
CA GLU A 101 -41.55 -12.86 16.44
C GLU A 101 -40.59 -12.12 17.39
N MET A 102 -39.75 -12.84 18.13
CA MET A 102 -38.84 -12.30 19.14
C MET A 102 -37.44 -12.00 18.60
N ASP A 103 -36.89 -12.86 17.74
CA ASP A 103 -35.54 -12.69 17.20
C ASP A 103 -35.34 -13.41 15.86
N TYR A 104 -34.41 -12.88 15.07
CA TYR A 104 -33.99 -13.27 13.72
C TYR A 104 -34.81 -12.81 12.51
N LYS A 105 -34.07 -12.23 11.56
CA LYS A 105 -34.49 -12.00 10.17
C LYS A 105 -34.47 -13.33 9.38
N PHE A 106 -35.29 -14.30 9.78
CA PHE A 106 -35.44 -15.52 8.99
C PHE A 106 -36.14 -15.20 7.66
N SER A 107 -35.63 -15.76 6.58
CA SER A 107 -36.24 -15.63 5.26
C SER A 107 -37.54 -16.43 5.21
N LYS A 108 -38.54 -15.92 4.50
CA LYS A 108 -39.79 -16.66 4.25
C LYS A 108 -39.54 -18.01 3.57
N GLY A 109 -38.50 -18.08 2.74
CA GLY A 109 -38.04 -19.30 2.09
C GLY A 109 -37.56 -20.36 3.08
N ALA A 110 -36.76 -19.99 4.08
CA ALA A 110 -36.31 -20.90 5.12
C ALA A 110 -37.48 -21.39 5.99
N ILE A 111 -38.35 -20.47 6.45
CA ILE A 111 -39.49 -20.80 7.30
C ILE A 111 -40.45 -21.76 6.56
N LEU A 112 -40.80 -21.45 5.30
CA LEU A 112 -41.65 -22.31 4.49
C LEU A 112 -41.03 -23.70 4.30
N SER A 113 -39.70 -23.77 4.16
CA SER A 113 -38.98 -25.03 4.02
C SER A 113 -38.97 -25.86 5.29
N VAL A 114 -38.82 -25.23 6.46
CA VAL A 114 -38.88 -25.89 7.77
C VAL A 114 -40.28 -26.42 8.04
N ILE A 115 -41.32 -25.61 7.78
CA ILE A 115 -42.72 -26.06 7.92
C ILE A 115 -42.99 -27.26 7.01
N TYR A 116 -42.51 -27.24 5.77
CA TYR A 116 -42.68 -28.35 4.83
C TYR A 116 -42.04 -29.65 5.30
N THR A 117 -40.86 -29.59 5.93
CA THR A 117 -40.06 -30.77 6.27
C THR A 117 -40.32 -31.30 7.67
N GLN A 118 -40.45 -30.43 8.67
CA GLN A 118 -40.60 -30.79 10.08
C GLN A 118 -42.07 -30.85 10.51
N PHE A 119 -42.95 -30.06 9.87
CA PHE A 119 -44.37 -29.98 10.24
C PHE A 119 -45.29 -30.25 9.03
N PRO A 120 -45.18 -31.44 8.40
CA PRO A 120 -45.86 -31.75 7.14
C PRO A 120 -47.39 -31.67 7.26
N ASP A 121 -47.95 -32.02 8.41
CA ASP A 121 -49.39 -31.96 8.67
C ASP A 121 -49.89 -30.50 8.68
N THR A 122 -49.19 -29.62 9.41
CA THR A 122 -49.45 -28.17 9.45
C THR A 122 -49.30 -27.52 8.07
N TYR A 123 -48.30 -27.95 7.28
CA TYR A 123 -48.13 -27.47 5.90
C TYR A 123 -49.34 -27.80 5.02
N GLN A 124 -49.84 -29.04 5.10
CA GLN A 124 -50.99 -29.45 4.27
C GLN A 124 -52.28 -28.77 4.69
N GLU A 125 -52.51 -28.65 6.01
CA GLU A 125 -53.72 -28.02 6.56
C GLU A 125 -53.79 -26.53 6.21
N HIS A 126 -52.68 -25.81 6.32
CA HIS A 126 -52.65 -24.35 6.15
C HIS A 126 -52.04 -23.88 4.83
N LYS A 127 -51.93 -24.77 3.83
CA LYS A 127 -51.28 -24.49 2.54
C LYS A 127 -51.79 -23.20 1.88
N GLU A 128 -53.10 -23.00 1.84
CA GLU A 128 -53.71 -21.81 1.21
C GLU A 128 -53.40 -20.50 1.96
N VAL A 129 -53.28 -20.58 3.29
CA VAL A 129 -52.93 -19.44 4.15
C VAL A 129 -51.45 -19.08 3.94
N LEU A 130 -50.57 -20.08 3.94
CA LEU A 130 -49.15 -19.92 3.64
C LEU A 130 -48.94 -19.28 2.25
N GLU A 131 -49.66 -19.77 1.22
CA GLU A 131 -49.60 -19.20 -0.13
C GLU A 131 -50.00 -17.72 -0.14
N ARG A 132 -51.10 -17.36 0.52
CA ARG A 132 -51.59 -15.99 0.61
C ARG A 132 -50.61 -15.06 1.34
N ASN A 133 -50.04 -15.52 2.45
CA ASN A 133 -49.09 -14.74 3.25
C ASN A 133 -47.79 -14.43 2.49
N VAL A 134 -47.33 -15.37 1.64
CA VAL A 134 -46.18 -15.12 0.74
C VAL A 134 -46.51 -14.02 -0.28
N GLU A 135 -47.73 -14.01 -0.83
CA GLU A 135 -48.12 -13.03 -1.86
C GLU A 135 -48.39 -11.64 -1.31
N GLU A 136 -49.04 -11.55 -0.15
CA GLU A 136 -49.39 -10.29 0.50
C GLU A 136 -48.21 -9.66 1.25
N GLY A 137 -47.07 -10.35 1.32
CA GLY A 137 -45.89 -9.83 2.01
C GLY A 137 -45.99 -9.90 3.54
N LYS A 138 -47.01 -10.56 4.11
CA LYS A 138 -47.22 -10.75 5.55
C LYS A 138 -46.27 -11.77 6.18
N SER A 139 -46.27 -11.87 7.52
CA SER A 139 -45.59 -12.97 8.22
C SER A 139 -46.12 -14.30 7.71
N LEU A 140 -45.24 -15.29 7.51
CA LEU A 140 -45.63 -16.55 6.89
C LEU A 140 -46.66 -17.30 7.76
N LEU A 141 -46.53 -17.21 9.08
CA LEU A 141 -47.37 -17.88 10.08
C LEU A 141 -48.61 -17.07 10.50
N ASP A 142 -48.89 -15.94 9.85
CA ASP A 142 -50.06 -15.12 10.15
C ASP A 142 -51.37 -15.88 9.90
N GLY A 143 -52.22 -15.98 10.94
CA GLY A 143 -53.46 -16.76 10.90
C GLY A 143 -53.29 -18.29 11.01
N ILE A 144 -52.07 -18.77 11.29
CA ILE A 144 -51.77 -20.20 11.55
C ILE A 144 -51.53 -20.41 13.05
N VAL A 145 -50.71 -19.54 13.65
CA VAL A 145 -50.43 -19.56 15.10
C VAL A 145 -51.13 -18.38 15.76
N LYS A 146 -51.62 -18.59 16.98
CA LYS A 146 -52.19 -17.49 17.79
C LYS A 146 -51.07 -16.52 18.14
N GLN A 147 -51.17 -15.27 17.67
CA GLN A 147 -50.23 -14.22 18.06
C GLN A 147 -50.31 -14.00 19.57
N MET A 148 -49.16 -14.06 20.23
CA MET A 148 -49.06 -13.77 21.66
C MET A 148 -49.12 -12.26 21.88
N SER A 149 -49.83 -11.85 22.93
CA SER A 149 -49.87 -10.46 23.37
C SER A 149 -48.49 -10.01 23.87
N SER A 150 -48.25 -8.70 23.89
CA SER A 150 -47.02 -8.14 24.45
C SER A 150 -46.81 -8.50 25.93
N GLU A 151 -47.89 -8.68 26.69
CA GLU A 151 -47.83 -9.07 28.11
C GLU A 151 -47.36 -10.53 28.27
N GLU A 152 -47.89 -11.46 27.47
CA GLU A 152 -47.45 -12.86 27.49
C GLU A 152 -45.98 -13.00 27.04
N LYS A 153 -45.53 -12.19 26.07
CA LYS A 153 -44.12 -12.11 25.65
C LYS A 153 -43.21 -11.58 26.76
N MET A 154 -43.66 -10.55 27.48
CA MET A 154 -42.90 -9.99 28.61
C MET A 154 -42.84 -10.95 29.80
N GLU A 155 -43.88 -11.75 30.03
CA GLU A 155 -43.88 -12.76 31.10
C GLU A 155 -42.91 -13.90 30.79
N MET A 156 -42.88 -14.41 29.56
CA MET A 156 -41.89 -15.40 29.16
C MET A 156 -40.45 -14.85 29.19
N LEU A 157 -40.23 -13.62 28.75
CA LEU A 157 -38.92 -12.96 28.89
C LEU A 157 -38.54 -12.81 30.37
N ARG A 158 -39.49 -12.51 31.25
CA ARG A 158 -39.23 -12.50 32.70
C ARG A 158 -38.85 -13.88 33.20
N GLU A 159 -39.55 -14.93 32.78
CA GLU A 159 -39.20 -16.30 33.15
C GLU A 159 -37.81 -16.70 32.63
N GLU A 160 -37.43 -16.27 31.43
CA GLU A 160 -36.11 -16.49 30.82
C GLU A 160 -34.99 -15.72 31.56
N PHE A 161 -35.19 -14.44 31.86
CA PHE A 161 -34.21 -13.63 32.60
C PHE A 161 -34.20 -13.92 34.12
N SER A 162 -35.28 -14.48 34.65
CA SER A 162 -35.39 -14.94 36.04
C SER A 162 -34.99 -16.41 36.20
N GLN A 163 -34.43 -17.04 35.17
CA GLN A 163 -33.84 -18.35 35.31
C GLN A 163 -32.79 -18.27 36.44
N GLU A 164 -33.10 -18.94 37.55
CA GLU A 164 -32.30 -18.95 38.78
C GLU A 164 -30.83 -19.33 38.51
N GLU A 165 -30.60 -20.04 37.41
CA GLU A 165 -29.32 -20.49 36.89
C GLU A 165 -28.46 -19.33 36.34
N TYR A 166 -29.06 -18.32 35.70
CA TYR A 166 -28.34 -17.13 35.22
C TYR A 166 -27.84 -16.25 36.37
N ILE A 167 -28.69 -15.99 37.36
CA ILE A 167 -28.32 -15.22 38.56
C ILE A 167 -27.23 -15.95 39.34
N TYR A 168 -27.35 -17.27 39.48
CA TYR A 168 -26.35 -18.11 40.13
C TYR A 168 -24.98 -18.03 39.45
N GLU A 169 -24.90 -18.26 38.13
CA GLU A 169 -23.63 -18.21 37.41
C GLU A 169 -23.00 -16.81 37.44
N ARG A 170 -23.83 -15.75 37.42
CA ARG A 170 -23.35 -14.37 37.59
C ARG A 170 -22.76 -14.13 38.98
N LEU A 171 -23.45 -14.53 40.05
CA LEU A 171 -22.94 -14.37 41.40
C LEU A 171 -21.69 -15.21 41.66
N LYS A 172 -21.64 -16.44 41.13
CA LYS A 172 -20.45 -17.29 41.15
C LYS A 172 -19.25 -16.62 40.47
N THR A 173 -19.48 -15.92 39.36
CA THR A 173 -18.43 -15.09 38.72
C THR A 173 -17.95 -13.98 39.65
N TYR A 174 -18.84 -13.34 40.41
CA TYR A 174 -18.45 -12.34 41.42
C TYR A 174 -17.70 -12.97 42.60
N VAL A 175 -18.01 -14.22 42.98
CA VAL A 175 -17.26 -14.95 44.01
C VAL A 175 -15.82 -15.16 43.58
N GLU A 176 -15.58 -15.64 42.35
CA GLU A 176 -14.23 -15.82 41.83
C GLU A 176 -13.47 -14.49 41.74
N LYS A 177 -14.11 -13.42 41.26
CA LYS A 177 -13.50 -12.07 41.29
C LYS A 177 -13.20 -11.59 42.71
N SER A 178 -14.06 -11.89 43.68
CA SER A 178 -13.82 -11.52 45.07
C SER A 178 -12.59 -12.22 45.62
N LYS A 179 -12.45 -13.51 45.35
CA LYS A 179 -11.28 -14.31 45.72
C LYS A 179 -9.99 -13.77 45.12
N GLU A 180 -10.01 -13.33 43.87
CA GLU A 180 -8.86 -12.67 43.22
C GLU A 180 -8.48 -11.35 43.91
N ILE A 181 -9.47 -10.52 44.29
CA ILE A 181 -9.21 -9.18 44.84
C ILE A 181 -8.79 -9.20 46.32
N ILE A 182 -9.50 -9.96 47.17
CA ILE A 182 -9.26 -9.97 48.63
C ILE A 182 -8.54 -11.23 49.13
N GLY A 183 -8.33 -12.22 48.25
CA GLY A 183 -7.71 -13.50 48.57
C GLY A 183 -8.70 -14.56 49.04
N ASP A 184 -8.51 -15.80 48.57
CA ASP A 184 -9.33 -16.97 48.91
C ASP A 184 -9.60 -17.12 50.40
N LYS A 185 -8.52 -17.04 51.20
CA LYS A 185 -8.60 -17.25 52.66
C LYS A 185 -9.53 -16.24 53.33
N ARG A 186 -9.49 -14.98 52.91
CA ARG A 186 -10.29 -13.90 53.49
C ARG A 186 -11.75 -13.98 53.04
N TYR A 187 -12.01 -14.42 51.82
CA TYR A 187 -13.36 -14.67 51.34
C TYR A 187 -14.02 -15.83 52.09
N GLU A 188 -13.29 -16.92 52.33
CA GLU A 188 -13.79 -18.04 53.13
C GLU A 188 -14.02 -17.66 54.61
N GLU A 189 -13.22 -16.74 55.17
CA GLU A 189 -13.49 -16.16 56.49
C GLU A 189 -14.86 -15.46 56.52
N PHE A 190 -15.16 -14.59 55.53
CA PHE A 190 -16.47 -13.95 55.41
C PHE A 190 -17.62 -14.94 55.31
N LYS A 191 -17.46 -15.97 54.47
CA LYS A 191 -18.46 -17.03 54.28
C LYS A 191 -18.78 -17.79 55.58
N GLN A 192 -17.78 -18.03 56.41
CA GLN A 192 -17.96 -18.66 57.71
C GLN A 192 -18.60 -17.73 58.73
N SER A 193 -18.19 -16.45 58.77
CA SER A 193 -18.70 -15.49 59.75
C SER A 193 -20.15 -15.08 59.49
N VAL A 194 -20.57 -14.90 58.24
CA VAL A 194 -21.97 -14.51 57.92
C VAL A 194 -23.02 -15.57 58.25
N ASN A 195 -22.62 -16.83 58.44
CA ASN A 195 -23.51 -17.96 58.66
C ASN A 195 -23.52 -18.51 60.10
N ARG A 196 -22.73 -17.92 61.01
CA ARG A 196 -22.49 -18.50 62.34
C ARG A 196 -23.72 -18.53 63.24
N GLU A 197 -24.57 -17.50 63.17
CA GLU A 197 -25.77 -17.30 64.00
C GLU A 197 -26.94 -16.73 63.17
N GLY A 198 -27.03 -17.06 61.88
CA GLY A 198 -28.09 -16.59 60.99
C GLY A 198 -27.97 -15.11 60.58
N GLU A 199 -29.10 -14.42 60.39
CA GLU A 199 -29.11 -13.02 59.93
C GLU A 199 -28.39 -12.06 60.90
N ALA A 200 -28.35 -12.38 62.20
CA ALA A 200 -27.64 -11.59 63.21
C ALA A 200 -26.12 -11.61 62.98
N SER A 201 -25.54 -12.76 62.59
CA SER A 201 -24.11 -12.84 62.27
C SER A 201 -23.76 -12.10 60.99
N PHE A 202 -24.64 -12.13 59.99
CA PHE A 202 -24.50 -11.33 58.77
C PHE A 202 -24.50 -9.82 59.07
N ALA A 203 -25.48 -9.33 59.85
CA ALA A 203 -25.57 -7.92 60.21
C ALA A 203 -24.33 -7.43 60.99
N ASN A 204 -23.81 -8.26 61.91
CA ASN A 204 -22.59 -7.98 62.65
C ASN A 204 -21.37 -7.91 61.74
N GLU A 205 -21.22 -8.85 60.81
CA GLU A 205 -20.10 -8.90 59.87
C GLU A 205 -20.09 -7.71 58.89
N VAL A 206 -21.24 -7.33 58.35
CA VAL A 206 -21.35 -6.16 57.47
C VAL A 206 -21.07 -4.86 58.23
N SER A 207 -21.46 -4.79 59.51
CA SER A 207 -21.26 -3.62 60.36
C SER A 207 -19.79 -3.44 60.77
N SER A 208 -19.09 -4.54 61.06
CA SER A 208 -17.66 -4.55 61.39
C SER A 208 -16.76 -4.36 60.17
N THR A 209 -17.24 -4.73 58.97
CA THR A 209 -16.50 -4.59 57.71
C THR A 209 -16.42 -3.13 57.24
N PRO A 210 -15.23 -2.64 56.83
CA PRO A 210 -15.08 -1.31 56.23
C PRO A 210 -16.02 -1.12 55.04
N LYS A 211 -16.58 0.09 54.88
CA LYS A 211 -17.56 0.40 53.81
C LYS A 211 -17.11 -0.03 52.40
N SER A 212 -15.81 0.06 52.10
CA SER A 212 -15.21 -0.33 50.82
C SER A 212 -15.16 -1.84 50.55
N GLN A 213 -15.50 -2.67 51.54
CA GLN A 213 -15.41 -4.13 51.49
C GLN A 213 -16.73 -4.84 51.80
N ARG A 214 -17.82 -4.11 52.08
CA ARG A 214 -19.10 -4.70 52.52
C ARG A 214 -19.77 -5.57 51.46
N GLN A 215 -19.48 -5.34 50.19
CA GLN A 215 -19.94 -6.18 49.08
C GLN A 215 -19.51 -7.65 49.22
N TYR A 216 -18.38 -7.94 49.86
CA TYR A 216 -17.87 -9.30 50.00
C TYR A 216 -18.65 -10.16 51.01
N PRO A 217 -18.88 -9.74 52.26
CA PRO A 217 -19.77 -10.48 53.16
C PRO A 217 -21.23 -10.50 52.68
N VAL A 218 -21.69 -9.47 51.96
CA VAL A 218 -23.03 -9.48 51.35
C VAL A 218 -23.14 -10.54 50.24
N LEU A 219 -22.16 -10.62 49.34
CA LEU A 219 -22.10 -11.67 48.33
C LEU A 219 -22.00 -13.07 48.95
N ALA A 220 -21.15 -13.23 49.96
CA ALA A 220 -21.01 -14.51 50.67
C ALA A 220 -22.34 -14.93 51.32
N PHE A 221 -23.06 -13.99 51.95
CA PHE A 221 -24.36 -14.26 52.55
C PHE A 221 -25.43 -14.66 51.53
N LEU A 222 -25.46 -14.01 50.36
CA LEU A 222 -26.42 -14.28 49.28
C LEU A 222 -26.19 -15.65 48.63
N MET A 223 -24.93 -16.04 48.41
CA MET A 223 -24.55 -17.32 47.82
C MET A 223 -24.85 -18.49 48.76
N GLU A 224 -24.71 -18.26 50.06
CA GLU A 224 -24.94 -19.28 51.07
C GLU A 224 -26.43 -19.59 51.23
N ASN A 225 -26.76 -20.88 51.22
CA ASN A 225 -28.14 -21.38 51.24
C ASN A 225 -29.04 -20.83 50.12
N ASN A 226 -28.47 -20.41 48.99
CA ASN A 226 -29.20 -19.83 47.86
C ASN A 226 -30.12 -18.65 48.25
N ARG A 227 -29.69 -17.85 49.23
CA ARG A 227 -30.49 -16.70 49.74
C ARG A 227 -30.74 -15.62 48.69
N TYR A 228 -29.96 -15.59 47.61
CA TYR A 228 -30.24 -14.73 46.45
C TYR A 228 -31.63 -14.99 45.81
N LYS A 229 -32.25 -16.15 46.08
CA LYS A 229 -33.61 -16.48 45.62
C LYS A 229 -34.73 -15.90 46.49
N ASP A 230 -34.40 -15.41 47.69
CA ASP A 230 -35.39 -14.89 48.63
C ASP A 230 -35.61 -13.38 48.39
N GLU A 231 -36.86 -13.01 48.09
CA GLU A 231 -37.28 -11.63 47.79
C GLU A 231 -36.86 -10.65 48.91
N ARG A 232 -36.75 -11.12 50.16
CA ARG A 232 -36.32 -10.30 51.32
C ARG A 232 -34.90 -9.77 51.20
N TYR A 233 -34.06 -10.37 50.35
CA TYR A 233 -32.66 -9.98 50.16
C TYR A 233 -32.36 -9.35 48.80
N LYS A 234 -33.40 -9.03 48.02
CA LYS A 234 -33.25 -8.44 46.68
C LYS A 234 -32.43 -7.15 46.67
N ASP A 235 -32.58 -6.30 47.68
CA ASP A 235 -31.81 -5.06 47.81
C ASP A 235 -30.30 -5.33 47.99
N PHE A 236 -29.95 -6.42 48.69
CA PHE A 236 -28.56 -6.85 48.82
C PHE A 236 -28.01 -7.39 47.50
N LEU A 237 -28.84 -8.10 46.73
CA LEU A 237 -28.50 -8.60 45.40
C LEU A 237 -28.15 -7.42 44.47
N MET A 238 -29.05 -6.42 44.40
CA MET A 238 -28.85 -5.20 43.62
C MET A 238 -27.62 -4.41 44.06
N TYR A 239 -27.35 -4.35 45.36
CA TYR A 239 -26.17 -3.68 45.91
C TYR A 239 -24.86 -4.31 45.42
N VAL A 240 -24.77 -5.64 45.45
CA VAL A 240 -23.59 -6.38 44.99
C VAL A 240 -23.40 -6.23 43.48
N GLU A 241 -24.48 -6.39 42.70
CA GLU A 241 -24.44 -6.25 41.25
C GLU A 241 -23.94 -4.88 40.83
N ARG A 242 -24.54 -3.82 41.38
CA ARG A 242 -24.15 -2.44 41.08
C ARG A 242 -22.69 -2.16 41.40
N TRP A 243 -22.16 -2.75 42.47
CA TRP A 243 -20.75 -2.58 42.82
C TRP A 243 -19.81 -3.23 41.81
N PHE A 244 -20.08 -4.49 41.43
CA PHE A 244 -19.24 -5.20 40.46
C PHE A 244 -19.34 -4.63 39.05
N GLU A 245 -20.51 -4.11 38.66
CA GLU A 245 -20.69 -3.41 37.38
C GLU A 245 -19.94 -2.08 37.36
N SER A 246 -20.09 -1.25 38.39
CA SER A 246 -19.35 0.02 38.49
C SER A 246 -17.84 -0.19 38.45
N LYS A 247 -17.34 -1.25 39.08
CA LYS A 247 -15.90 -1.55 39.08
C LYS A 247 -15.42 -2.04 37.72
N LYS A 248 -16.23 -2.82 37.00
CA LYS A 248 -15.95 -3.22 35.62
C LYS A 248 -15.85 -2.01 34.70
N ASP A 249 -16.72 -1.02 34.87
CA ASP A 249 -16.70 0.20 34.08
C ASP A 249 -15.47 1.08 34.37
N GLU A 250 -15.04 1.15 35.64
CA GLU A 250 -13.78 1.81 36.03
C GLU A 250 -12.55 1.12 35.40
N ASP A 251 -12.47 -0.21 35.48
CA ASP A 251 -11.37 -0.99 34.90
C ASP A 251 -11.33 -0.83 33.37
N ASN A 252 -12.49 -0.84 32.71
CA ASN A 252 -12.60 -0.59 31.27
C ASN A 252 -12.17 0.83 30.90
N GLY A 253 -12.53 1.84 31.71
CA GLY A 253 -12.12 3.22 31.49
C GLY A 253 -10.60 3.41 31.59
N PHE A 254 -9.96 2.74 32.56
CA PHE A 254 -8.50 2.72 32.67
C PHE A 254 -7.84 2.03 31.48
N ALA A 255 -8.34 0.85 31.08
CA ALA A 255 -7.82 0.14 29.91
C ALA A 255 -7.95 0.96 28.61
N LEU A 256 -9.07 1.67 28.44
CA LEU A 256 -9.29 2.56 27.30
C LEU A 256 -8.25 3.70 27.28
N SER A 257 -8.00 4.33 28.43
CA SER A 257 -7.00 5.40 28.55
C SER A 257 -5.59 4.91 28.19
N VAL A 258 -5.21 3.70 28.61
CA VAL A 258 -3.90 3.12 28.25
C VAL A 258 -3.83 2.84 26.75
N MET A 259 -4.90 2.29 26.16
CA MET A 259 -4.97 2.06 24.72
C MET A 259 -4.90 3.36 23.91
N GLU A 260 -5.51 4.45 24.39
CA GLU A 260 -5.43 5.76 23.75
C GLU A 260 -3.99 6.33 23.77
N GLU A 261 -3.27 6.19 24.89
CA GLU A 261 -1.86 6.58 24.98
C GLU A 261 -0.97 5.75 24.04
N GLU A 262 -1.18 4.43 23.97
CA GLU A 262 -0.46 3.55 23.04
C GLU A 262 -0.75 3.93 21.58
N ALA A 263 -2.02 4.17 21.23
CA ALA A 263 -2.41 4.57 19.89
C ALA A 263 -1.76 5.90 19.46
N GLU A 264 -1.69 6.88 20.36
CA GLU A 264 -1.01 8.15 20.11
C GLU A 264 0.52 7.97 19.96
N SER A 265 1.12 7.08 20.74
CA SER A 265 2.54 6.70 20.59
C SER A 265 2.81 6.05 19.22
N PHE A 266 1.98 5.09 18.81
CA PHE A 266 2.10 4.45 17.50
C PHE A 266 1.91 5.43 16.35
N ARG A 267 0.99 6.39 16.49
CA ARG A 267 0.79 7.44 15.50
C ARG A 267 2.04 8.29 15.31
N LYS A 268 2.69 8.70 16.41
CA LYS A 268 3.96 9.46 16.35
C LYS A 268 5.07 8.67 15.66
N GLN A 269 5.22 7.39 15.99
CA GLN A 269 6.20 6.52 15.32
C GLN A 269 5.92 6.38 13.81
N SER A 270 4.64 6.26 13.43
CA SER A 270 4.25 6.20 12.03
C SER A 270 4.58 7.51 11.28
N ASP A 271 4.35 8.66 11.91
CA ASP A 271 4.68 9.96 11.33
C ASP A 271 6.20 10.15 11.19
N GLU A 272 7.00 9.65 12.13
CA GLU A 272 8.47 9.64 12.06
C GLU A 272 8.97 8.74 10.91
N MET A 273 8.45 7.53 10.81
CA MET A 273 8.76 6.61 9.70
C MET A 273 8.42 7.21 8.34
N GLN A 274 7.28 7.90 8.22
CA GLN A 274 6.90 8.54 6.97
C GLN A 274 7.90 9.64 6.57
N LYS A 275 8.38 10.43 7.53
CA LYS A 275 9.41 11.44 7.28
C LYS A 275 10.73 10.82 6.83
N GLU A 276 11.12 9.68 7.42
CA GLU A 276 12.32 8.95 6.99
C GLU A 276 12.17 8.38 5.57
N LEU A 277 10.98 7.88 5.23
CA LEU A 277 10.67 7.40 3.88
C LEU A 277 10.79 8.53 2.85
N ASP A 278 10.21 9.69 3.15
CA ASP A 278 10.28 10.86 2.27
C ASP A 278 11.74 11.34 2.07
N GLN A 279 12.57 11.27 3.12
CA GLN A 279 13.99 11.57 3.03
C GLN A 279 14.74 10.55 2.15
N LEU A 280 14.45 9.26 2.30
CA LEU A 280 15.04 8.21 1.47
C LEU A 280 14.69 8.40 0.00
N CYS A 281 13.44 8.70 -0.33
CA CYS A 281 13.03 9.00 -1.70
C CYS A 281 13.80 10.20 -2.27
N SER A 282 13.99 11.27 -1.50
CA SER A 282 14.78 12.43 -1.95
C SER A 282 16.26 12.10 -2.18
N VAL A 283 16.82 11.18 -1.39
CA VAL A 283 18.20 10.71 -1.59
C VAL A 283 18.31 9.84 -2.84
N ASP A 284 17.32 8.98 -3.09
CA ASP A 284 17.29 8.10 -4.26
C ASP A 284 17.22 8.90 -5.56
N GLU A 285 16.35 9.92 -5.64
CA GLU A 285 16.27 10.84 -6.78
C GLU A 285 17.61 11.54 -7.07
N LYS A 286 18.29 12.02 -6.01
CA LYS A 286 19.62 12.65 -6.16
C LYS A 286 20.68 11.66 -6.62
N ASN A 287 20.58 10.40 -6.19
CA ASN A 287 21.52 9.35 -6.58
C ASN A 287 21.35 8.97 -8.05
N ASP A 288 20.11 8.92 -8.55
CA ASP A 288 19.81 8.71 -9.96
C ASP A 288 20.38 9.85 -10.83
N ASP A 289 20.16 11.10 -10.42
CA ASP A 289 20.73 12.28 -11.10
C ASP A 289 22.26 12.24 -11.15
N LEU A 290 22.90 11.90 -10.03
CA LEU A 290 24.36 11.76 -9.95
C LEU A 290 24.88 10.63 -10.83
N THR A 291 24.16 9.51 -10.89
CA THR A 291 24.52 8.36 -11.72
C THR A 291 24.45 8.72 -13.20
N PHE A 292 23.39 9.41 -13.62
CA PHE A 292 23.27 9.90 -14.99
C PHE A 292 24.40 10.88 -15.35
N PHE A 293 24.67 11.85 -14.47
CA PHE A 293 25.76 12.81 -14.68
C PHE A 293 27.13 12.13 -14.77
N LEU A 294 27.38 11.12 -13.94
CA LEU A 294 28.64 10.36 -13.96
C LEU A 294 28.81 9.60 -15.28
N GLN A 295 27.75 8.95 -15.78
CA GLN A 295 27.78 8.28 -17.09
C GLN A 295 28.06 9.25 -18.25
N GLU A 296 27.47 10.45 -18.21
CA GLU A 296 27.75 11.49 -19.22
C GLU A 296 29.23 11.91 -19.19
N LYS A 297 29.79 12.10 -18.00
CA LYS A 297 31.21 12.47 -17.83
C LYS A 297 32.17 11.35 -18.19
N GLU A 298 31.83 10.09 -17.95
CA GLU A 298 32.63 8.96 -18.41
C GLU A 298 32.66 8.89 -19.94
N LYS A 299 31.54 9.14 -20.60
CA LYS A 299 31.46 9.21 -22.07
C LYS A 299 32.31 10.36 -22.63
N GLU A 300 32.19 11.57 -22.08
CA GLU A 300 33.03 12.71 -22.47
C GLU A 300 34.53 12.38 -22.28
N ASN A 301 34.90 11.72 -21.18
CA ASN A 301 36.28 11.33 -20.92
C ASN A 301 36.79 10.34 -21.96
N GLN A 302 35.97 9.36 -22.34
CA GLN A 302 36.32 8.39 -23.37
C GLN A 302 36.54 9.06 -24.73
N GLU A 303 35.63 9.96 -25.14
CA GLU A 303 35.78 10.71 -26.39
C GLU A 303 37.07 11.56 -26.41
N LEU A 304 37.44 12.16 -25.27
CA LEU A 304 38.69 12.90 -25.15
C LEU A 304 39.93 12.00 -25.22
N ARG A 305 39.87 10.80 -24.63
CA ARG A 305 40.95 9.81 -24.71
C ARG A 305 41.16 9.34 -26.15
N ASP A 306 40.07 9.04 -26.85
CA ASP A 306 40.13 8.61 -28.25
C ASP A 306 40.74 9.71 -29.13
N ARG A 307 40.30 10.96 -28.95
CA ARG A 307 40.90 12.12 -29.65
C ARG A 307 42.38 12.31 -29.33
N LEU A 308 42.79 12.07 -28.08
CA LEU A 308 44.19 12.19 -27.68
C LEU A 308 45.04 11.12 -28.37
N ILE A 309 44.53 9.89 -28.48
CA ILE A 309 45.18 8.80 -29.22
C ILE A 309 45.33 9.19 -30.70
N ASP A 310 44.24 9.64 -31.34
CA ASP A 310 44.27 10.06 -32.75
C ASP A 310 45.29 11.18 -33.02
N LEU A 311 45.36 12.18 -32.14
CA LEU A 311 46.32 13.27 -32.24
C LEU A 311 47.76 12.79 -32.01
N SER A 312 47.98 11.90 -31.05
CA SER A 312 49.28 11.29 -30.79
C SER A 312 49.77 10.48 -31.99
N ASP A 313 48.89 9.71 -32.62
CA ASP A 313 49.21 8.92 -33.81
C ASP A 313 49.51 9.84 -35.00
N CYS A 314 48.70 10.87 -35.21
CA CYS A 314 48.94 11.90 -36.22
C CYS A 314 50.29 12.61 -36.00
N GLN A 315 50.64 12.94 -34.75
CA GLN A 315 51.93 13.52 -34.40
C GLN A 315 53.08 12.55 -34.69
N SER A 316 52.93 11.27 -34.35
CA SER A 316 53.92 10.22 -34.59
C SER A 316 54.19 10.03 -36.08
N ILE A 317 53.14 9.95 -36.91
CA ILE A 317 53.24 9.83 -38.38
C ILE A 317 53.96 11.03 -38.98
N ASN A 318 53.65 12.24 -38.51
CA ASN A 318 54.23 13.48 -39.04
C ASN A 318 55.59 13.84 -38.43
N LYS A 319 56.05 13.13 -37.39
CA LYS A 319 57.31 13.41 -36.69
C LYS A 319 58.53 13.51 -37.62
N PRO A 320 58.74 12.62 -38.61
CA PRO A 320 59.88 12.73 -39.52
C PRO A 320 59.88 14.03 -40.33
N PHE A 321 58.69 14.52 -40.70
CA PHE A 321 58.52 15.78 -41.42
C PHE A 321 58.81 16.96 -40.49
N ILE A 322 58.25 16.96 -39.28
CA ILE A 322 58.51 17.97 -38.25
C ILE A 322 60.02 18.07 -37.96
N ASP A 323 60.68 16.94 -37.70
CA ASP A 323 62.12 16.85 -37.45
C ASP A 323 62.95 17.35 -38.66
N TYR A 324 62.46 17.13 -39.87
CA TYR A 324 63.05 17.69 -41.08
C TYR A 324 62.96 19.22 -41.13
N PHE A 325 61.78 19.80 -40.87
CA PHE A 325 61.62 21.26 -40.83
C PHE A 325 62.44 21.92 -39.73
N GLN A 326 62.50 21.31 -38.54
CA GLN A 326 63.35 21.81 -37.48
C GLN A 326 64.82 21.83 -37.89
N ARG A 327 65.33 20.77 -38.52
CA ARG A 327 66.71 20.73 -39.02
C ARG A 327 66.96 21.84 -40.05
N LEU A 328 66.01 22.10 -40.95
CA LEU A 328 66.12 23.21 -41.90
C LEU A 328 66.19 24.56 -41.19
N LEU A 329 65.29 24.83 -40.25
CA LEU A 329 65.30 26.06 -39.46
C LEU A 329 66.61 26.25 -38.68
N ARG A 330 67.13 25.20 -38.03
CA ARG A 330 68.42 25.24 -37.32
C ARG A 330 69.60 25.48 -38.26
N SER A 331 69.70 24.73 -39.34
CA SER A 331 70.81 24.83 -40.30
C SER A 331 70.89 26.20 -40.99
N ARG A 332 69.74 26.86 -41.20
CA ARG A 332 69.66 28.19 -41.80
C ARG A 332 69.66 29.32 -40.76
N GLY A 333 69.78 28.98 -39.48
CA GLY A 333 69.71 29.93 -38.37
C GLY A 333 68.47 30.82 -38.45
N ALA A 334 67.31 30.25 -38.75
CA ALA A 334 66.11 31.03 -39.02
C ALA A 334 65.69 31.90 -37.83
N VAL A 335 65.17 33.10 -38.12
CA VAL A 335 64.64 34.03 -37.12
C VAL A 335 63.30 34.55 -37.62
N ILE A 336 62.25 34.32 -36.85
CA ILE A 336 60.89 34.78 -37.14
C ILE A 336 60.61 36.02 -36.29
N VAL A 337 60.46 37.17 -36.93
CA VAL A 337 60.16 38.44 -36.27
C VAL A 337 58.67 38.72 -36.38
N THR A 338 57.95 38.69 -35.26
CA THR A 338 56.50 38.98 -35.21
C THR A 338 56.08 39.54 -33.85
N ASN A 339 54.94 40.22 -33.79
CA ASN A 339 54.30 40.59 -32.52
C ASN A 339 53.37 39.48 -32.00
N ASP A 340 52.98 38.54 -32.85
CA ASP A 340 52.03 37.47 -32.53
C ASP A 340 52.73 36.27 -31.88
N ARG A 341 53.64 36.53 -30.94
CA ARG A 341 54.44 35.48 -30.30
C ARG A 341 53.56 34.45 -29.59
N GLU A 342 52.42 34.88 -29.05
CA GLU A 342 51.46 34.02 -28.37
C GLU A 342 50.94 32.89 -29.25
N LEU A 343 50.76 33.13 -30.56
CA LEU A 343 50.31 32.11 -31.51
C LEU A 343 51.29 30.94 -31.65
N PHE A 344 52.57 31.16 -31.35
CA PHE A 344 53.60 30.13 -31.42
C PHE A 344 53.82 29.43 -30.07
N THR A 345 53.10 29.83 -29.01
CA THR A 345 53.26 29.23 -27.67
C THR A 345 52.82 27.76 -27.70
N GLY A 346 53.62 26.87 -27.12
CA GLY A 346 53.38 25.42 -27.18
C GLY A 346 53.80 24.76 -28.50
N THR A 347 54.30 25.53 -29.47
CA THR A 347 54.91 24.99 -30.70
C THR A 347 56.42 24.89 -30.58
N GLU A 348 57.03 24.01 -31.36
CA GLU A 348 58.50 23.87 -31.42
C GLU A 348 59.19 25.04 -32.14
N LEU A 349 58.41 25.93 -32.77
CA LEU A 349 58.93 27.11 -33.46
C LEU A 349 59.21 28.30 -32.54
N ILE A 350 58.67 28.30 -31.31
CA ILE A 350 58.79 29.43 -30.38
C ILE A 350 60.25 29.85 -30.13
N GLY A 351 61.20 28.91 -30.21
CA GLY A 351 62.63 29.18 -30.05
C GLY A 351 63.26 30.02 -31.17
N TYR A 352 62.62 30.11 -32.33
CA TYR A 352 63.04 30.95 -33.46
C TYR A 352 62.29 32.28 -33.51
N VAL A 353 61.29 32.49 -32.66
CA VAL A 353 60.42 33.67 -32.67
C VAL A 353 60.97 34.77 -31.78
N GLU A 354 61.18 35.95 -32.34
CA GLU A 354 61.51 37.17 -31.62
C GLU A 354 60.46 38.26 -31.83
N SER A 355 60.27 39.09 -30.81
CA SER A 355 59.34 40.23 -30.90
C SER A 355 59.89 41.31 -31.83
N LEU A 356 58.99 42.10 -32.45
CA LEU A 356 59.42 43.24 -33.24
C LEU A 356 60.18 44.28 -32.40
N GLU A 357 59.84 44.41 -31.12
CA GLU A 357 60.54 45.29 -30.18
C GLU A 357 61.99 44.86 -29.99
N THR A 358 62.23 43.56 -29.78
CA THR A 358 63.57 42.97 -29.67
C THR A 358 64.38 43.22 -30.95
N PHE A 359 63.77 42.98 -32.12
CA PHE A 359 64.40 43.27 -33.40
C PHE A 359 64.75 44.77 -33.55
N HIS A 360 63.86 45.67 -33.16
CA HIS A 360 64.09 47.11 -33.19
C HIS A 360 65.19 47.57 -32.23
N GLN A 361 65.33 46.93 -31.06
CA GLN A 361 66.44 47.19 -30.14
C GLN A 361 67.78 46.82 -30.78
N HIS A 362 67.91 45.63 -31.37
CA HIS A 362 69.15 45.22 -32.07
C HIS A 362 69.49 46.14 -33.25
N LYS A 363 68.47 46.57 -34.01
CA LYS A 363 68.63 47.56 -35.08
C LYS A 363 69.20 48.88 -34.56
N ARG A 364 68.70 49.40 -33.42
CA ARG A 364 69.21 50.64 -32.80
C ARG A 364 70.67 50.48 -32.32
N MET A 365 71.01 49.30 -31.81
CA MET A 365 72.37 48.94 -31.39
C MET A 365 73.33 48.65 -32.55
N LYS A 366 72.84 48.65 -33.80
CA LYS A 366 73.60 48.28 -35.02
C LYS A 366 74.20 46.86 -34.97
N ASP A 367 73.51 45.92 -34.29
CA ASP A 367 73.91 44.52 -34.23
C ASP A 367 73.50 43.77 -35.52
N VAL A 368 74.21 44.06 -36.61
CA VAL A 368 73.99 43.43 -37.93
C VAL A 368 74.44 41.97 -37.92
N ALA A 369 75.47 41.64 -37.13
CA ALA A 369 76.06 40.30 -37.08
C ALA A 369 75.04 39.24 -36.64
N ARG A 370 74.11 39.61 -35.75
CA ARG A 370 73.03 38.72 -35.28
C ARG A 370 72.13 38.18 -36.38
N TYR A 371 71.95 38.90 -37.48
CA TYR A 371 71.03 38.54 -38.58
C TYR A 371 71.76 38.19 -39.89
N LYS A 372 73.06 38.46 -39.96
CA LYS A 372 73.86 38.16 -41.14
C LYS A 372 73.96 36.65 -41.34
N ASN A 373 73.82 36.19 -42.59
CA ASN A 373 73.81 34.77 -42.97
C ASN A 373 72.69 33.92 -42.34
N LYS A 374 71.63 34.55 -41.83
CA LYS A 374 70.44 33.88 -41.29
C LYS A 374 69.25 34.06 -42.22
N LEU A 375 68.31 33.14 -42.17
CA LEU A 375 67.00 33.30 -42.80
C LEU A 375 66.10 34.17 -41.91
N VAL A 376 65.91 35.43 -42.25
CA VAL A 376 65.03 36.33 -41.50
C VAL A 376 63.63 36.30 -42.10
N LEU A 377 62.63 35.97 -41.30
CA LEU A 377 61.22 35.88 -41.68
C LEU A 377 60.48 36.95 -40.89
N ILE A 378 59.88 37.95 -41.53
CA ILE A 378 59.31 39.09 -40.80
C ILE A 378 57.83 39.21 -41.12
N SER A 379 56.98 39.19 -40.10
CA SER A 379 55.56 39.47 -40.24
C SER A 379 55.33 40.92 -40.63
N ARG A 380 54.70 41.14 -41.78
CA ARG A 380 54.28 42.47 -42.21
C ARG A 380 53.22 43.06 -41.29
N ALA A 381 52.33 42.21 -40.77
CA ALA A 381 51.25 42.60 -39.86
C ALA A 381 51.79 43.21 -38.56
N ALA A 382 53.02 42.86 -38.15
CA ALA A 382 53.67 43.45 -36.98
C ALA A 382 53.93 44.98 -37.10
N PHE A 383 53.90 45.56 -38.31
CA PHE A 383 54.14 46.98 -38.52
C PHE A 383 52.86 47.79 -38.68
N SER A 384 52.65 48.74 -37.77
CA SER A 384 51.46 49.61 -37.75
C SER A 384 51.28 50.51 -38.99
N THR A 385 52.32 50.75 -39.78
CA THR A 385 52.26 51.55 -41.02
C THR A 385 53.27 51.08 -42.06
N SER A 386 52.97 51.28 -43.35
CA SER A 386 53.89 51.00 -44.46
C SER A 386 55.18 51.81 -44.38
N ALA A 387 55.13 53.03 -43.83
CA ALA A 387 56.33 53.86 -43.62
C ALA A 387 57.31 53.19 -42.64
N LYS A 388 56.82 52.67 -41.50
CA LYS A 388 57.66 51.94 -40.52
C LYS A 388 58.26 50.67 -41.12
N TRP A 389 57.48 49.95 -41.94
CA TRP A 389 57.99 48.80 -42.67
C TRP A 389 59.10 49.18 -43.66
N LEU A 390 58.89 50.21 -44.50
CA LEU A 390 59.88 50.67 -45.48
C LEU A 390 61.22 51.06 -44.83
N VAL A 391 61.19 51.71 -43.66
CA VAL A 391 62.40 52.04 -42.89
C VAL A 391 63.13 50.79 -42.39
N THR A 392 62.41 49.69 -42.15
CA THR A 392 62.98 48.41 -41.73
C THR A 392 63.50 47.61 -42.91
N LYS A 393 62.74 47.55 -43.99
CA LYS A 393 63.14 46.99 -45.29
C LYS A 393 64.45 47.58 -45.78
N ARG A 394 64.56 48.91 -45.86
CA ARG A 394 65.81 49.60 -46.28
C ARG A 394 66.98 49.26 -45.37
N TYR A 395 66.76 49.09 -44.07
CA TYR A 395 67.82 48.69 -43.15
C TYR A 395 68.34 47.27 -43.46
N LEU A 396 67.45 46.32 -43.72
CA LEU A 396 67.84 44.95 -44.09
C LEU A 396 68.59 44.94 -45.42
N GLU A 397 68.06 45.62 -46.44
CA GLU A 397 68.65 45.73 -47.77
C GLU A 397 70.04 46.39 -47.74
N ASN A 398 70.18 47.54 -47.06
CA ASN A 398 71.45 48.29 -46.98
C ASN A 398 72.56 47.50 -46.25
N ASN A 399 72.19 46.56 -45.38
CA ASN A 399 73.14 45.73 -44.64
C ASN A 399 73.31 44.33 -45.27
N GLY A 400 72.70 44.08 -46.44
CA GLY A 400 72.77 42.79 -47.13
C GLY A 400 72.15 41.63 -46.33
N ILE A 401 71.16 41.91 -45.47
CA ILE A 401 70.44 40.89 -44.72
C ILE A 401 69.34 40.34 -45.61
N HIS A 402 69.40 39.04 -45.88
CA HIS A 402 68.38 38.35 -46.64
C HIS A 402 67.14 38.09 -45.78
N TYR A 403 65.96 38.40 -46.31
CA TYR A 403 64.71 38.26 -45.56
C TYR A 403 63.52 37.92 -46.46
N TYR A 404 62.50 37.28 -45.88
CA TYR A 404 61.19 37.10 -46.49
C TYR A 404 60.10 37.74 -45.64
N GLU A 405 59.09 38.25 -46.32
CA GLU A 405 57.92 38.87 -45.70
C GLU A 405 56.84 37.80 -45.49
N LEU A 406 56.41 37.63 -44.25
CA LEU A 406 55.26 36.80 -43.88
C LEU A 406 54.00 37.68 -43.90
N SER A 407 52.97 37.21 -44.59
CA SER A 407 51.63 37.79 -44.61
C SER A 407 50.66 36.96 -43.77
N GLY A 408 49.51 37.51 -43.36
CA GLY A 408 48.50 36.74 -42.61
C GLY A 408 48.41 37.13 -41.12
N TYR A 409 47.47 36.48 -40.43
CA TYR A 409 47.12 36.77 -39.03
C TYR A 409 46.99 35.52 -38.14
N ASP A 410 47.09 34.32 -38.71
CA ASP A 410 47.02 33.06 -37.96
C ASP A 410 48.27 32.18 -38.11
N LEU A 411 48.40 31.20 -37.21
CA LEU A 411 49.56 30.31 -37.19
C LEU A 411 49.66 29.46 -38.45
N SER A 412 48.55 28.99 -39.00
CA SER A 412 48.53 28.09 -40.17
C SER A 412 49.04 28.81 -41.42
N GLU A 413 48.61 30.05 -41.64
CA GLU A 413 49.09 30.94 -42.71
C GLU A 413 50.59 31.21 -42.59
N TYR A 414 51.07 31.50 -41.38
CA TYR A 414 52.49 31.67 -41.13
C TYR A 414 53.27 30.39 -41.42
N LEU A 415 52.81 29.24 -40.92
CA LEU A 415 53.47 27.94 -41.14
C LEU A 415 53.62 27.62 -42.62
N ASN A 416 52.56 27.76 -43.41
CA ASN A 416 52.60 27.49 -44.85
C ASN A 416 53.64 28.35 -45.57
N GLN A 417 53.69 29.65 -45.26
CA GLN A 417 54.67 30.55 -45.86
C GLN A 417 56.10 30.27 -45.39
N ILE A 418 56.31 29.96 -44.11
CA ILE A 418 57.62 29.58 -43.59
C ILE A 418 58.13 28.32 -44.31
N VAL A 419 57.28 27.31 -44.48
CA VAL A 419 57.58 26.08 -45.23
C VAL A 419 57.97 26.40 -46.67
N ASP A 420 57.17 27.22 -47.37
CA ASP A 420 57.44 27.61 -48.75
C ASP A 420 58.76 28.37 -48.90
N TYR A 421 59.04 29.31 -48.00
CA TYR A 421 60.28 30.09 -48.03
C TYR A 421 61.52 29.26 -47.72
N LEU A 422 61.42 28.33 -46.77
CA LEU A 422 62.48 27.35 -46.49
C LEU A 422 62.76 26.47 -47.71
N HIS A 423 61.72 26.07 -48.44
CA HIS A 423 61.88 25.27 -49.66
C HIS A 423 62.55 26.07 -50.79
N ARG A 424 62.13 27.33 -51.01
CA ARG A 424 62.73 28.22 -52.03
C ARG A 424 64.20 28.53 -51.76
N GLU A 425 64.58 28.73 -50.49
CA GLU A 425 65.98 28.92 -50.10
C GLU A 425 66.85 27.69 -50.39
N ARG A 426 66.29 26.48 -50.26
CA ARG A 426 67.01 25.25 -50.61
C ARG A 426 67.34 25.18 -52.10
N VAL A 427 66.45 25.64 -52.98
CA VAL A 427 66.64 25.60 -54.44
C VAL A 427 67.66 26.65 -54.93
N ARG A 428 67.94 27.69 -54.14
CA ARG A 428 68.88 28.77 -54.48
C ARG A 428 70.34 28.51 -54.10
N THR A 429 70.59 27.54 -53.21
CA THR A 429 71.91 26.99 -52.89
C THR A 429 72.12 25.68 -53.60
#